data_AF-A0A1R3GBD3-F1
#
_entry.id   AF-A0A1R3GBD3-F1
#
_cell.length_a   1.000
_cell.length_b   1.000
_cell.length_c   1.000
_cell.angle_alpha   90.00
_cell.angle_beta   90.00
_cell.angle_gamma   90.00
#
_symmetry.space_group_name_H-M   'P 1'
#
loop_
_entity.id
_entity.type
_entity.pdbx_description
1 polymer ?
#
loop_
_entity_poly.entity_id
_entity_poly.type
_entity_poly.pdbx_seq_one_letter_code
_entity_poly.pdbx_strand_id
1 'polypeptide(L)'
;MASLSLHLSSLHHTSTTPLILRTTTALNLRTSTYKPFSIKSQSAPVLSQDDLKKLAADKAVESVKSGMVLGLGTGSTAAFVVDKLGQLLSTGELSNIIGIPTSKRTQEQAASLNIPLTTLDSHPHIDLAIDGADEVDPNLDLVKGRGGALLREKMVEAASSAFIVVADDRMATSVIIAGKTGVEVMTK
;
A
#
# COMPACT_ATOMS: atom_id res chain seq x y z
N MET A 1 -0.61 -50.29 37.59
CA MET A 1 -0.92 -51.60 37.00
C MET A 1 -0.89 -51.49 35.49
N ALA A 2 -0.28 -52.48 34.83
CA ALA A 2 -0.05 -52.65 33.39
C ALA A 2 -1.35 -52.47 32.54
N SER A 3 -1.35 -52.25 31.22
CA SER A 3 -0.62 -52.97 30.17
C SER A 3 -0.76 -52.28 28.80
N LEU A 4 0.27 -52.45 27.95
CA LEU A 4 0.26 -52.36 26.48
C LEU A 4 -0.80 -53.28 25.86
N SER A 5 -1.22 -52.98 24.61
CA SER A 5 -1.34 -54.04 23.59
C SER A 5 -1.30 -53.52 22.14
N LEU A 6 -0.73 -54.39 21.31
CA LEU A 6 -0.22 -54.23 19.94
C LEU A 6 -1.25 -54.66 18.86
N HIS A 7 -0.89 -54.31 17.62
CA HIS A 7 -1.38 -54.75 16.31
C HIS A 7 -1.73 -56.25 16.17
N LEU A 8 -2.65 -56.56 15.24
CA LEU A 8 -2.55 -57.78 14.41
C LEU A 8 -3.24 -57.65 13.02
N SER A 9 -2.54 -58.23 12.04
CA SER A 9 -2.77 -58.44 10.61
C SER A 9 -3.84 -59.49 10.23
N SER A 10 -4.33 -59.50 8.97
CA SER A 10 -4.33 -60.72 8.12
C SER A 10 -4.75 -60.47 6.66
N LEU A 11 -4.09 -61.20 5.76
CA LEU A 11 -4.29 -61.33 4.30
C LEU A 11 -5.52 -62.20 3.95
N HIS A 12 -5.98 -62.16 2.69
CA HIS A 12 -6.31 -63.36 1.88
C HIS A 12 -6.39 -63.05 0.36
N HIS A 13 -5.99 -64.04 -0.44
CA HIS A 13 -5.69 -64.06 -1.88
C HIS A 13 -6.75 -64.86 -2.69
N THR A 14 -6.64 -64.86 -4.03
CA THR A 14 -7.22 -65.74 -5.10
C THR A 14 -8.50 -65.23 -5.76
N SER A 15 -8.51 -64.83 -7.05
CA SER A 15 -8.38 -65.54 -8.35
C SER A 15 -9.72 -65.98 -8.95
N THR A 16 -9.94 -65.62 -10.23
CA THR A 16 -10.47 -66.43 -11.36
C THR A 16 -11.49 -65.67 -12.25
N THR A 17 -11.20 -65.69 -13.54
CA THR A 17 -11.80 -65.09 -14.76
C THR A 17 -13.10 -65.81 -15.22
N PRO A 18 -13.66 -65.57 -16.44
CA PRO A 18 -14.08 -64.34 -17.15
C PRO A 18 -15.56 -64.45 -17.62
N LEU A 19 -16.21 -63.38 -18.11
CA LEU A 19 -17.42 -63.53 -18.97
C LEU A 19 -17.58 -62.41 -20.01
N ILE A 20 -18.22 -62.83 -21.10
CA ILE A 20 -18.08 -62.41 -22.49
C ILE A 20 -19.02 -61.26 -22.92
N LEU A 21 -18.50 -60.46 -23.84
CA LEU A 21 -19.08 -59.34 -24.61
C LEU A 21 -20.31 -59.70 -25.47
N ARG A 22 -21.38 -58.87 -25.36
CA ARG A 22 -22.39 -58.51 -26.39
C ARG A 22 -22.92 -57.12 -25.96
N THR A 23 -23.11 -56.06 -26.76
CA THR A 23 -23.33 -55.89 -28.19
C THR A 23 -23.10 -54.41 -28.56
N THR A 24 -22.93 -54.18 -29.85
CA THR A 24 -22.55 -52.96 -30.57
C THR A 24 -23.48 -51.75 -30.37
N THR A 25 -22.91 -50.59 -30.06
CA THR A 25 -23.40 -49.29 -30.56
C THR A 25 -22.18 -48.43 -30.90
N ALA A 26 -21.93 -48.25 -32.19
CA ALA A 26 -20.86 -47.41 -32.68
C ALA A 26 -21.26 -45.93 -32.47
N LEU A 27 -20.73 -45.30 -31.43
CA LEU A 27 -20.74 -43.85 -31.29
C LEU A 27 -19.56 -43.29 -32.08
N ASN A 28 -19.86 -42.73 -33.24
CA ASN A 28 -18.91 -41.95 -34.03
C ASN A 28 -18.61 -40.64 -33.27
N LEU A 29 -17.54 -40.61 -32.47
CA LEU A 29 -17.01 -39.36 -31.94
C LEU A 29 -16.36 -38.60 -33.10
N ARG A 30 -17.06 -37.58 -33.59
CA ARG A 30 -16.43 -36.52 -34.40
C ARG A 30 -15.36 -35.87 -33.53
N THR A 31 -14.10 -36.10 -33.87
CA THR A 31 -12.98 -35.35 -33.31
C THR A 31 -13.10 -33.91 -33.81
N SER A 32 -13.75 -33.05 -33.02
CA SER A 32 -13.62 -31.61 -33.19
C SER A 32 -12.16 -31.27 -32.92
N THR A 33 -11.45 -30.84 -33.96
CA THR A 33 -10.09 -30.34 -33.88
C THR A 33 -10.09 -29.00 -33.14
N TYR A 34 -10.16 -29.06 -31.81
CA TYR A 34 -9.89 -27.91 -30.97
C TYR A 34 -8.42 -27.53 -31.14
N LYS A 35 -8.17 -26.44 -31.87
CA LYS A 35 -6.88 -25.74 -31.82
C LYS A 35 -6.71 -25.22 -30.40
N PRO A 36 -5.62 -25.55 -29.68
CA PRO A 36 -5.34 -24.91 -28.40
C PRO A 36 -5.12 -23.42 -28.67
N PHE A 37 -6.02 -22.59 -28.16
CA PHE A 37 -5.79 -21.15 -28.11
C PHE A 37 -4.71 -20.91 -27.06
N SER A 38 -3.48 -20.71 -27.51
CA SER A 38 -2.37 -20.29 -26.65
C SER A 38 -2.63 -18.85 -26.22
N ILE A 39 -3.27 -18.69 -25.06
CA ILE A 39 -3.28 -17.42 -24.35
C ILE A 39 -1.84 -17.20 -23.91
N LYS A 40 -1.12 -16.34 -24.61
CA LYS A 40 0.09 -15.73 -24.04
C LYS A 40 -0.38 -15.02 -22.78
N SER A 41 -0.07 -15.57 -21.61
CA SER A 41 -0.24 -14.86 -20.35
C SER A 41 0.62 -13.60 -20.44
N GLN A 42 0.00 -12.46 -20.73
CA GLN A 42 0.66 -11.19 -20.48
C GLN A 42 0.81 -11.11 -18.97
N SER A 43 2.01 -11.38 -18.46
CA SER A 43 2.33 -11.10 -17.07
C SER A 43 2.07 -9.61 -16.86
N ALA A 44 1.23 -9.27 -15.88
CA ALA A 44 1.03 -7.88 -15.50
C ALA A 44 2.39 -7.20 -15.32
N PRO A 45 2.56 -5.94 -15.76
CA PRO A 45 3.83 -5.24 -15.62
C PRO A 45 4.22 -5.20 -14.14
N VAL A 46 5.44 -5.62 -13.82
CA VAL A 46 6.00 -5.53 -12.48
C VAL A 46 6.17 -4.04 -12.15
N LEU A 47 5.43 -3.54 -11.17
CA LEU A 47 5.53 -2.15 -10.73
C LEU A 47 6.90 -1.89 -10.09
N SER A 48 7.54 -0.79 -10.44
CA SER A 48 8.75 -0.36 -9.74
C SER A 48 8.42 0.23 -8.37
N GLN A 49 9.43 0.35 -7.49
CA GLN A 49 9.24 0.97 -6.18
C GLN A 49 8.72 2.42 -6.30
N ASP A 50 9.20 3.17 -7.29
CA ASP A 50 8.72 4.53 -7.51
C ASP A 50 7.29 4.57 -8.06
N ASP A 51 6.87 3.57 -8.84
CA ASP A 51 5.46 3.45 -9.26
C ASP A 51 4.55 3.20 -8.05
N LEU A 52 4.99 2.36 -7.10
CA LEU A 52 4.25 2.11 -5.86
C LEU A 52 4.16 3.37 -4.99
N LYS A 53 5.24 4.14 -4.87
CA LYS A 53 5.23 5.41 -4.15
C LYS A 53 4.29 6.43 -4.80
N LYS A 54 4.26 6.50 -6.12
CA LYS A 54 3.32 7.35 -6.87
C LYS A 54 1.88 6.93 -6.64
N LEU A 55 1.58 5.63 -6.70
CA LEU A 55 0.24 5.12 -6.42
C LEU A 55 -0.21 5.42 -4.98
N ALA A 56 0.70 5.28 -4.01
CA ALA A 56 0.44 5.66 -2.62
C ALA A 56 0.16 7.16 -2.50
N ALA A 57 0.95 8.00 -3.18
CA ALA A 57 0.76 9.44 -3.21
C ALA A 57 -0.57 9.85 -3.86
N ASP A 58 -0.89 9.29 -5.03
CA ASP A 58 -2.16 9.51 -5.73
C ASP A 58 -3.34 9.16 -4.82
N LYS A 59 -3.25 8.02 -4.11
CA LYS A 59 -4.31 7.60 -3.19
C LYS A 59 -4.43 8.51 -1.96
N ALA A 60 -3.32 9.00 -1.43
CA ALA A 60 -3.33 9.91 -0.29
C ALA A 60 -3.96 11.28 -0.62
N VAL A 61 -3.67 11.83 -1.81
CA VAL A 61 -4.22 13.14 -2.22
C VAL A 61 -5.72 13.12 -2.47
N GLU A 62 -6.35 11.96 -2.66
CA GLU A 62 -7.82 11.85 -2.73
C GLU A 62 -8.52 12.33 -1.44
N SER A 63 -7.80 12.33 -0.31
CA SER A 63 -8.33 12.82 0.97
C SER A 63 -8.20 14.35 1.13
N VAL A 64 -7.48 15.01 0.22
CA VAL A 64 -7.26 16.46 0.25
C VAL A 64 -8.44 17.17 -0.39
N LYS A 65 -8.88 18.26 0.25
CA LYS A 65 -9.97 19.12 -0.23
C LYS A 65 -9.48 20.55 -0.35
N SER A 66 -10.01 21.29 -1.32
CA SER A 66 -9.75 22.72 -1.45
C SER A 66 -10.03 23.47 -0.16
N GLY A 67 -9.17 24.45 0.18
CA GLY A 67 -9.27 25.22 1.42
C GLY A 67 -8.50 24.63 2.62
N MET A 68 -7.93 23.43 2.51
CA MET A 68 -7.22 22.81 3.62
C MET A 68 -5.83 23.42 3.88
N VAL A 69 -5.46 23.46 5.17
CA VAL A 69 -4.08 23.60 5.63
C VAL A 69 -3.46 22.21 5.74
N LEU A 70 -2.36 21.98 5.01
CA LEU A 70 -1.73 20.68 4.89
C LEU A 70 -0.34 20.63 5.53
N GLY A 71 -0.08 19.60 6.34
CA GLY A 71 1.27 19.22 6.74
C GLY A 71 1.95 18.46 5.60
N LEU A 72 3.06 18.98 5.08
CA LEU A 72 3.79 18.37 3.96
C LEU A 72 4.99 17.59 4.49
N GLY A 73 4.92 16.27 4.36
CA GLY A 73 5.94 15.32 4.82
C GLY A 73 7.30 15.41 4.13
N THR A 74 8.24 14.58 4.57
CA THR A 74 9.62 14.50 4.08
C THR A 74 9.97 13.07 3.65
N GLY A 75 10.76 12.96 2.58
CA GLY A 75 11.26 11.67 2.07
C GLY A 75 10.83 11.39 0.64
N SER A 76 11.28 10.27 0.08
CA SER A 76 11.03 9.97 -1.34
C SER A 76 9.56 9.76 -1.67
N THR A 77 8.79 9.20 -0.74
CA THR A 77 7.35 8.93 -0.95
C THR A 77 6.54 10.21 -0.78
N ALA A 78 6.81 10.99 0.28
CA ALA A 78 6.20 12.30 0.49
C ALA A 78 6.50 13.29 -0.64
N ALA A 79 7.66 13.21 -1.28
CA ALA A 79 7.98 14.02 -2.46
C ALA A 79 6.97 13.82 -3.60
N PHE A 80 6.51 12.58 -3.85
CA PHE A 80 5.47 12.33 -4.87
C PHE A 80 4.11 12.93 -4.48
N VAL A 81 3.79 12.99 -3.18
CA VAL A 81 2.58 13.69 -2.69
C VAL A 81 2.66 15.18 -3.02
N VAL A 82 3.81 15.80 -2.74
CA VAL A 82 4.05 17.23 -3.00
C VAL A 82 3.97 17.52 -4.51
N ASP A 83 4.58 16.69 -5.36
CA ASP A 83 4.49 16.81 -6.82
C ASP A 83 3.04 16.73 -7.30
N LYS A 84 2.27 15.77 -6.78
CA LYS A 84 0.87 15.58 -7.14
C LYS A 84 0.00 16.76 -6.71
N LEU A 85 0.22 17.29 -5.51
CA LEU A 85 -0.46 18.51 -5.04
C LEU A 85 -0.17 19.71 -5.94
N GLY A 86 1.10 19.90 -6.31
CA GLY A 86 1.51 20.94 -7.25
C GLY A 86 0.79 20.81 -8.60
N GLN A 87 0.69 19.59 -9.13
CA GLN A 87 -0.05 19.30 -10.34
C GLN A 87 -1.53 19.71 -10.21
N LEU A 88 -2.23 19.23 -9.18
CA LEU A 88 -3.66 19.49 -8.97
C LEU A 88 -3.98 20.98 -8.73
N LEU A 89 -3.06 21.71 -8.09
CA LEU A 89 -3.18 23.17 -7.94
C LEU A 89 -2.98 23.88 -9.29
N SER A 90 -2.03 23.41 -10.10
CA SER A 90 -1.77 24.00 -11.42
C SER A 90 -2.91 23.76 -12.43
N THR A 91 -3.60 22.62 -12.33
CA THR A 91 -4.77 22.30 -13.17
C THR A 91 -6.06 22.95 -12.66
N GLY A 92 -6.07 23.47 -11.42
CA GLY A 92 -7.23 24.06 -10.77
C GLY A 92 -8.21 23.03 -10.19
N GLU A 93 -7.85 21.76 -10.15
CA GLU A 93 -8.62 20.69 -9.50
C GLU A 93 -8.65 20.86 -7.98
N LEU A 94 -7.57 21.40 -7.41
CA LEU A 94 -7.50 21.88 -6.03
C LEU A 94 -7.29 23.40 -6.02
N SER A 95 -7.79 24.05 -4.97
CA SER A 95 -7.64 25.49 -4.76
C SER A 95 -7.56 25.84 -3.28
N ASN A 96 -7.03 27.02 -2.97
CA ASN A 96 -6.94 27.54 -1.59
C ASN A 96 -6.21 26.60 -0.61
N ILE A 97 -5.22 25.83 -1.08
CA ILE A 97 -4.37 25.00 -0.24
C ILE A 97 -3.22 25.84 0.32
N ILE A 98 -2.88 25.62 1.59
CA ILE A 98 -1.67 26.18 2.21
C ILE A 98 -0.87 25.04 2.86
N GLY A 99 0.41 24.92 2.54
CA GLY A 99 1.30 23.87 3.03
C GLY A 99 2.21 24.31 4.18
N ILE A 100 2.42 23.44 5.16
CA ILE A 100 3.41 23.58 6.23
C ILE A 100 4.45 22.47 6.04
N PRO A 101 5.66 22.79 5.55
CA PRO A 101 6.66 21.78 5.26
C PRO A 101 7.34 21.26 6.53
N THR A 102 7.59 19.96 6.56
CA THR A 102 8.31 19.28 7.66
C THR A 102 9.83 19.36 7.55
N SER A 103 10.37 19.75 6.39
CA SER A 103 11.81 19.94 6.19
C SER A 103 12.12 21.07 5.19
N LYS A 104 13.38 21.53 5.17
CA LYS A 104 13.85 22.51 4.18
C LYS A 104 13.73 21.95 2.76
N ARG A 105 14.00 20.66 2.57
CA ARG A 105 13.86 19.96 1.29
C ARG A 105 12.43 20.02 0.78
N THR A 106 11.46 19.68 1.63
CA THR A 106 10.04 19.75 1.27
C THR A 106 9.60 21.18 1.00
N GLN A 107 10.08 22.16 1.78
CA GLN A 107 9.82 23.58 1.56
C GLN A 107 10.30 24.04 0.17
N GLU A 108 11.53 23.69 -0.20
CA GLU A 108 12.11 24.04 -1.51
C GLU A 108 11.33 23.39 -2.66
N GLN A 109 10.97 22.10 -2.53
CA GLN A 109 10.16 21.40 -3.53
C GLN A 109 8.78 22.05 -3.70
N ALA A 110 8.04 22.24 -2.60
CA ALA A 110 6.70 22.80 -2.64
C ALA A 110 6.69 24.24 -3.19
N ALA A 111 7.68 25.05 -2.82
CA ALA A 111 7.85 26.39 -3.38
C ALA A 111 8.12 26.36 -4.89
N SER A 112 8.93 25.41 -5.39
CA SER A 112 9.19 25.26 -6.83
C SER A 112 7.95 24.88 -7.64
N LEU A 113 6.94 24.30 -6.99
CA LEU A 113 5.66 23.90 -7.56
C LEU A 113 4.56 24.96 -7.34
N ASN A 114 4.90 26.14 -6.83
CA ASN A 114 3.98 27.23 -6.52
C ASN A 114 2.88 26.86 -5.51
N ILE A 115 3.14 25.91 -4.61
CA ILE A 115 2.25 25.61 -3.49
C ILE A 115 2.40 26.74 -2.46
N PRO A 116 1.32 27.44 -2.06
CA PRO A 116 1.40 28.46 -1.00
C PRO A 116 1.90 27.84 0.31
N LEU A 117 2.86 28.48 0.98
CA LEU A 117 3.47 27.95 2.20
C LEU A 117 3.20 28.84 3.41
N THR A 118 3.11 28.22 4.58
CA THR A 118 3.01 28.89 5.87
C THR A 118 3.82 28.14 6.93
N THR A 119 3.74 28.59 8.18
CA THR A 119 4.41 27.98 9.33
C THR A 119 3.38 27.54 10.37
N LEU A 120 3.79 26.62 11.23
CA LEU A 120 2.98 26.18 12.36
C LEU A 120 2.65 27.34 13.33
N ASP A 121 3.53 28.33 13.45
CA ASP A 121 3.29 29.52 14.28
C ASP A 121 2.14 30.39 13.74
N SER A 122 1.98 30.43 12.41
CA SER A 122 0.94 31.23 11.75
C SER A 122 -0.38 30.45 11.63
N HIS A 123 -0.29 29.13 11.48
CA HIS A 123 -1.43 28.22 11.36
C HIS A 123 -1.22 27.04 12.34
N PRO A 124 -1.63 27.20 13.62
CA PRO A 124 -1.41 26.17 14.65
C PRO A 124 -2.34 24.97 14.51
N HIS A 125 -3.38 25.07 13.69
CA HIS A 125 -4.32 23.99 13.39
C HIS A 125 -4.14 23.55 11.94
N ILE A 126 -3.89 22.26 11.75
CA ILE A 126 -3.68 21.64 10.44
C ILE A 126 -4.81 20.64 10.20
N ASP A 127 -5.39 20.65 9.00
CA ASP A 127 -6.50 19.75 8.67
C ASP A 127 -5.99 18.33 8.47
N LEU A 128 -4.90 18.19 7.70
CA LEU A 128 -4.33 16.91 7.32
C LEU A 128 -2.81 17.01 7.16
N ALA A 129 -2.06 16.14 7.82
CA ALA A 129 -0.67 15.86 7.46
C ALA A 129 -0.58 14.63 6.58
N ILE A 130 0.32 14.65 5.59
CA ILE A 130 0.68 13.49 4.78
C ILE A 130 2.19 13.33 4.82
N ASP A 131 2.67 12.20 5.33
CA ASP A 131 4.12 11.92 5.42
C ASP A 131 4.44 10.44 5.26
N GLY A 132 5.71 10.12 5.01
CA GLY A 132 6.20 8.74 5.00
C GLY A 132 6.55 8.22 6.38
N ALA A 133 6.87 6.93 6.44
CA ALA A 133 7.48 6.28 7.59
C ALA A 133 8.70 5.47 7.15
N ASP A 134 9.61 5.19 8.08
CA ASP A 134 10.78 4.32 7.89
C ASP A 134 10.47 2.85 8.19
N GLU A 135 9.57 2.60 9.14
CA GLU A 135 8.99 1.30 9.50
C GLU A 135 7.55 1.52 10.01
N VAL A 136 6.67 0.55 9.79
CA VAL A 136 5.28 0.55 10.29
C VAL A 136 4.95 -0.82 10.84
N ASP A 137 4.43 -0.88 12.07
CA ASP A 137 3.98 -2.11 12.69
C ASP A 137 2.48 -2.38 12.43
N PRO A 138 1.96 -3.58 12.76
CA PRO A 138 0.54 -3.90 12.58
C PRO A 138 -0.44 -3.06 13.42
N ASN A 139 0.02 -2.39 14.48
CA ASN A 139 -0.77 -1.50 15.32
C ASN A 139 -0.79 -0.06 14.79
N LEU A 140 -0.09 0.20 13.68
CA LEU A 140 0.12 1.51 13.05
C LEU A 140 1.06 2.43 13.83
N ASP A 141 1.91 1.87 14.69
CA ASP A 141 3.06 2.58 15.26
C ASP A 141 4.15 2.73 14.21
N LEU A 142 4.80 3.90 14.22
CA LEU A 142 5.71 4.32 13.15
C LEU A 142 7.12 4.55 13.70
N VAL A 143 8.12 4.07 12.98
CA VAL A 143 9.49 4.57 13.10
C VAL A 143 9.69 5.61 12.00
N LYS A 144 10.24 6.78 12.37
CA LYS A 144 10.53 7.88 11.44
C LYS A 144 11.86 8.53 11.77
N GLY A 145 12.30 9.46 10.91
CA GLY A 145 13.43 10.32 11.18
C GLY A 145 14.74 9.94 10.50
N ARG A 146 14.78 8.88 9.67
CA ARG A 146 15.96 8.55 8.85
C ARG A 146 16.40 9.71 7.96
N GLY A 147 15.47 10.57 7.57
CA GLY A 147 15.71 11.79 6.79
C GLY A 147 16.17 13.01 7.58
N GLY A 148 16.27 12.93 8.92
CA GLY A 148 16.77 14.01 9.77
C GLY A 148 15.78 15.15 10.05
N ALA A 149 14.48 14.97 9.79
CA ALA A 149 13.45 15.99 9.99
C ALA A 149 12.47 15.68 11.14
N LEU A 150 12.73 14.63 11.92
CA LEU A 150 11.80 14.04 12.89
C LEU A 150 11.10 15.03 13.82
N LEU A 151 11.84 15.98 14.39
CA LEU A 151 11.25 16.93 15.33
C LEU A 151 10.12 17.73 14.67
N ARG A 152 10.37 18.23 13.46
CA ARG A 152 9.39 19.05 12.74
C ARG A 152 8.28 18.20 12.13
N GLU A 153 8.59 16.99 11.67
CA GLU A 153 7.59 15.97 11.30
C GLU A 153 6.60 15.79 12.46
N LYS A 154 7.09 15.44 13.65
CA LYS A 154 6.26 15.18 14.84
C LYS A 154 5.45 16.41 15.27
N MET A 155 6.01 17.62 15.20
CA MET A 155 5.28 18.84 15.54
C MET A 155 4.10 19.10 14.60
N VAL A 156 4.31 18.96 13.29
CA VAL A 156 3.28 19.17 12.26
C VAL A 156 2.22 18.06 12.35
N GLU A 157 2.63 16.81 12.48
CA GLU A 157 1.73 15.66 12.62
C GLU A 157 0.87 15.78 13.88
N ALA A 158 1.45 16.15 15.03
CA ALA A 158 0.72 16.31 16.28
C ALA A 158 -0.29 17.48 16.26
N ALA A 159 0.00 18.53 15.48
CA ALA A 159 -0.91 19.65 15.27
C ALA A 159 -2.03 19.36 14.26
N SER A 160 -1.98 18.21 13.58
CA SER A 160 -2.93 17.84 12.54
C SER A 160 -4.17 17.14 13.09
N SER A 161 -5.32 17.39 12.46
CA SER A 161 -6.59 16.75 12.81
C SER A 161 -6.63 15.30 12.32
N ALA A 162 -6.03 15.04 11.16
CA ALA A 162 -5.80 13.71 10.62
C ALA A 162 -4.35 13.57 10.12
N PHE A 163 -3.85 12.33 10.10
CA PHE A 163 -2.51 12.03 9.61
C PHE A 163 -2.56 10.80 8.67
N ILE A 164 -2.09 10.97 7.44
CA ILE A 164 -1.96 9.89 6.47
C ILE A 164 -0.49 9.52 6.33
N VAL A 165 -0.21 8.23 6.50
CA VAL A 165 1.10 7.65 6.24
C VAL A 165 1.12 7.07 4.84
N VAL A 166 2.07 7.52 4.03
CA VAL A 166 2.34 6.97 2.69
C VAL A 166 3.59 6.08 2.72
N ALA A 167 3.42 4.80 2.40
CA ALA A 167 4.48 3.81 2.46
C ALA A 167 4.57 3.00 1.16
N ASP A 168 5.76 2.47 0.84
CA ASP A 168 5.91 1.50 -0.23
C ASP A 168 5.76 0.06 0.29
N ASP A 169 5.66 -0.90 -0.64
CA ASP A 169 5.34 -2.32 -0.39
C ASP A 169 6.31 -3.07 0.53
N ARG A 170 7.46 -2.47 0.89
CA ARG A 170 8.31 -2.97 1.98
C ARG A 170 7.58 -2.94 3.32
N MET A 171 6.55 -2.11 3.42
CA MET A 171 5.60 -2.04 4.51
C MET A 171 4.32 -2.71 4.02
N ALA A 172 3.72 -3.57 4.82
CA ALA A 172 2.66 -4.50 4.41
C ALA A 172 1.37 -3.86 3.84
N THR A 173 1.31 -2.54 3.65
CA THR A 173 0.16 -1.79 3.10
C THR A 173 0.61 -0.44 2.51
N SER A 174 0.09 -0.05 1.34
CA SER A 174 0.59 1.09 0.55
C SER A 174 0.13 2.47 1.05
N VAL A 175 -1.04 2.57 1.70
CA VAL A 175 -1.52 3.81 2.32
C VAL A 175 -2.22 3.44 3.61
N ILE A 176 -1.85 4.13 4.69
CA ILE A 176 -2.43 3.92 6.02
C ILE A 176 -2.99 5.27 6.49
N ILE A 177 -4.30 5.30 6.76
CA ILE A 177 -4.95 6.47 7.32
C ILE A 177 -4.97 6.30 8.84
N ALA A 178 -4.12 7.05 9.54
CA ALA A 178 -4.15 7.12 10.99
C ALA A 178 -5.04 8.31 11.42
N GLY A 179 -6.28 8.03 11.84
CA GLY A 179 -7.01 8.97 12.71
C GLY A 179 -6.25 9.10 14.04
N LYS A 180 -6.39 10.20 14.79
CA LYS A 180 -5.70 10.46 16.08
C LYS A 180 -5.72 9.25 17.05
N THR A 181 -4.81 8.32 16.84
CA THR A 181 -4.35 7.30 17.75
C THR A 181 -2.93 7.71 18.08
N GLY A 182 -2.53 7.58 19.34
CA GLY A 182 -1.21 8.01 19.79
C GLY A 182 -0.12 7.22 19.07
N VAL A 183 0.33 7.73 17.92
CA VAL A 183 1.45 7.16 17.18
C VAL A 183 2.69 7.45 18.01
N GLU A 184 3.21 6.42 18.66
CA GLU A 184 4.48 6.51 19.37
C GLU A 184 5.61 6.46 18.34
N VAL A 185 6.03 7.63 17.87
CA VAL A 185 7.18 7.72 16.97
C VAL A 185 8.46 7.39 17.75
N MET A 186 8.92 6.16 17.62
CA MET A 186 10.16 5.67 18.25
C MET A 186 11.37 6.09 17.41
N THR A 187 12.39 6.64 18.08
CA THR A 187 13.72 6.92 17.52
C THR A 187 14.59 5.67 17.58
N LYS A 188 15.36 5.39 16.52
CA LYS A 188 16.52 4.49 16.62
C LYS A 188 17.65 5.12 17.44
#